data_AF-A0A7C6IHV2-F1
#
_entry.id   AF-A0A7C6IHV2-F1
#
_cell.length_a   1.000
_cell.length_b   1.000
_cell.length_c   1.000
_cell.angle_alpha   90.00
_cell.angle_beta   90.00
_cell.angle_gamma   90.00
#
_symmetry.space_group_name_H-M   'P 1'
#
loop_
_entity.id
_entity.type
_entity.pdbx_description
1 polymer ?
#
loop_
_entity_poly.entity_id
_entity_poly.type
_entity_poly.pdbx_seq_one_letter_code
_entity_poly.pdbx_strand_id
1 'polypeptide(L)'
;MYIIYTAKEGENILSITNRLGITPDEIRKINGFPPNYEVAPGEQIIVPSVSADPFDNYMVKKGDSLYQIAQDYNIDVNDLAKLNGIDPDDFIYPNQELLVPKENVFFYITQQGDTVDKIRQQFPSDFEQIFRNNKYIYLVPDQVLVYKKNK
;
A
#
# COMPACT_ATOMS: atom_id res chain seq x y z
N MET A 1 7.66 5.82 11.25
CA MET A 1 6.88 5.61 12.50
C MET A 1 7.09 4.18 12.98
N TYR A 2 6.85 3.82 14.24
CA TYR A 2 6.95 2.44 14.76
C TYR A 2 5.60 1.99 15.33
N ILE A 3 5.28 0.71 15.24
CA ILE A 3 4.11 0.11 15.90
C ILE A 3 4.53 -1.10 16.74
N ILE A 4 3.69 -1.45 17.70
CA ILE A 4 3.81 -2.70 18.44
C ILE A 4 3.11 -3.79 17.61
N TYR A 5 3.87 -4.83 17.25
CA TYR A 5 3.39 -6.00 16.55
C TYR A 5 3.36 -7.21 17.49
N THR A 6 2.21 -7.89 17.57
CA THR A 6 2.08 -9.15 18.29
C THR A 6 2.36 -10.31 17.34
N ALA A 7 3.41 -11.09 17.61
CA ALA A 7 3.77 -12.26 16.82
C ALA A 7 2.67 -13.33 16.84
N LYS A 8 2.34 -13.86 15.66
CA LYS A 8 1.35 -14.94 15.51
C LYS A 8 2.01 -16.31 15.67
N GLU A 9 1.19 -17.31 15.90
CA GLU A 9 1.64 -18.71 15.93
C GLU A 9 2.34 -19.08 14.61
N GLY A 10 3.53 -19.69 14.72
CA GLY A 10 4.35 -20.09 13.57
C GLY A 10 5.15 -18.97 12.90
N GLU A 11 5.03 -17.72 13.33
CA GLU A 11 5.90 -16.64 12.82
C GLU A 11 7.27 -16.65 13.49
N ASN A 12 8.28 -16.21 12.75
CA ASN A 12 9.62 -15.91 13.24
C ASN A 12 10.09 -14.57 12.66
N ILE A 13 11.25 -14.07 13.10
CA ILE A 13 11.80 -12.79 12.61
C ILE A 13 11.84 -12.75 11.08
N LEU A 14 12.30 -13.83 10.43
CA LEU A 14 12.40 -13.87 8.97
C LEU A 14 11.03 -13.79 8.29
N SER A 15 10.03 -14.53 8.75
CA SER A 15 8.68 -14.48 8.17
C SER A 15 8.02 -13.12 8.37
N ILE A 16 8.22 -12.51 9.54
CA ILE A 16 7.73 -11.17 9.86
C ILE A 16 8.40 -10.14 8.95
N THR A 17 9.73 -10.17 8.83
CA THR A 17 10.49 -9.18 8.05
C THR A 17 10.20 -9.29 6.56
N ASN A 18 10.08 -10.52 6.04
CA ASN A 18 9.68 -10.76 4.64
C ASN A 18 8.32 -10.14 4.33
N ARG A 19 7.35 -10.28 5.24
CA ARG A 19 6.02 -9.67 5.08
C ARG A 19 6.06 -8.15 5.14
N LEU A 20 6.95 -7.59 5.96
CA LEU A 20 7.09 -6.16 6.17
C LEU A 20 8.03 -5.47 5.16
N GLY A 21 8.75 -6.24 4.34
CA GLY A 21 9.70 -5.70 3.38
C GLY A 21 10.93 -5.06 4.03
N ILE A 22 11.37 -5.59 5.18
CA ILE A 22 12.57 -5.13 5.91
C ILE A 22 13.50 -6.31 6.17
N THR A 23 14.68 -6.05 6.72
CA THR A 23 15.66 -7.11 7.03
C THR A 23 15.55 -7.60 8.48
N PRO A 24 15.94 -8.85 8.77
CA PRO A 24 16.08 -9.35 10.15
C PRO A 24 16.98 -8.47 11.01
N ASP A 25 18.09 -7.98 10.46
CA ASP A 25 19.05 -7.16 11.19
C ASP A 25 18.46 -5.81 11.62
N GLU A 26 17.63 -5.19 10.77
CA GLU A 26 16.90 -3.97 11.13
C GLU A 26 15.93 -4.22 12.28
N ILE A 27 15.11 -5.28 12.22
CA ILE A 27 14.21 -5.63 13.35
C ILE A 27 15.01 -5.89 14.62
N ARG A 28 16.12 -6.63 14.53
CA ARG A 28 16.96 -6.93 15.71
C ARG A 28 17.51 -5.66 16.33
N LYS A 29 18.01 -4.73 15.51
CA LYS A 29 18.53 -3.45 15.97
C LYS A 29 17.46 -2.58 16.65
N ILE A 30 16.24 -2.54 16.10
CA ILE A 30 15.12 -1.76 16.66
C ILE A 30 14.71 -2.28 18.05
N ASN A 31 14.74 -3.61 18.23
CA ASN A 31 14.30 -4.26 19.47
C ASN A 31 15.43 -4.56 20.45
N GLY A 32 16.69 -4.31 20.07
CA GLY A 32 17.86 -4.68 20.87
C GLY A 32 18.07 -6.20 20.99
N PHE A 33 17.61 -6.98 20.01
CA PHE A 33 17.71 -8.44 20.03
C PHE A 33 19.08 -8.95 19.58
N PRO A 34 19.62 -10.02 20.21
CA PRO A 34 20.81 -10.68 19.69
C PRO A 34 20.54 -11.39 18.35
N PRO A 35 21.59 -11.75 17.58
CA PRO A 35 21.46 -12.41 16.26
C PRO A 35 20.69 -13.74 16.26
N ASN A 36 20.67 -14.45 17.38
CA ASN A 36 20.00 -15.74 17.55
C ASN A 36 18.66 -15.63 18.32
N TYR A 37 18.16 -14.42 18.54
CA TYR A 37 16.86 -14.25 19.20
C TYR A 37 15.74 -14.83 18.35
N GLU A 38 14.84 -15.57 19.01
CA GLU A 38 13.63 -16.15 18.43
C GLU A 38 12.40 -15.50 19.09
N VAL A 39 11.48 -15.02 18.27
CA VAL A 39 10.26 -14.35 18.74
C VAL A 39 9.22 -15.42 19.07
N ALA A 40 8.66 -15.38 20.27
CA ALA A 40 7.64 -16.33 20.70
C ALA A 40 6.24 -15.92 20.20
N PRO A 41 5.31 -16.87 19.97
CA PRO A 41 3.91 -16.54 19.72
C PRO A 41 3.32 -15.68 20.85
N GLY A 42 2.64 -14.60 20.47
CA GLY A 42 2.07 -13.63 21.41
C GLY A 42 3.05 -12.57 21.91
N GLU A 43 4.34 -12.70 21.60
CA GLU A 43 5.34 -11.70 21.96
C GLU A 43 5.11 -10.38 21.20
N GLN A 44 5.26 -9.27 21.90
CA GLN A 44 5.14 -7.94 21.34
C GLN A 44 6.52 -7.39 20.98
N ILE A 45 6.72 -7.11 19.69
CA ILE A 45 7.95 -6.53 19.17
C ILE A 45 7.66 -5.16 18.55
N ILE A 46 8.62 -4.26 18.61
CA ILE A 46 8.58 -2.98 17.90
C ILE A 46 8.97 -3.27 16.45
N VAL A 47 8.06 -3.00 15.53
CA VAL A 47 8.37 -3.02 14.10
C VAL A 47 8.30 -1.59 13.57
N PRO A 48 9.06 -1.25 12.52
CA PRO A 48 8.74 -0.08 11.74
C PRO A 48 7.26 -0.17 11.38
N SER A 49 6.54 0.91 11.62
CA SER A 49 5.29 1.18 10.94
C SER A 49 5.65 1.36 9.47
N VAL A 50 5.84 0.24 8.80
CA VAL A 50 5.52 0.10 7.40
C VAL A 50 3.99 0.10 7.29
N SER A 51 3.35 1.21 7.68
CA SER A 51 2.50 1.82 6.68
C SER A 51 3.46 2.25 5.58
N ALA A 52 3.95 1.28 4.80
CA ALA A 52 4.58 1.60 3.54
C ALA A 52 3.48 2.40 2.88
N ASP A 53 3.72 3.71 2.76
CA ASP A 53 2.82 4.57 2.03
C ASP A 53 2.48 3.79 0.76
N PRO A 54 1.21 3.45 0.53
CA PRO A 54 0.84 2.59 -0.60
C PRO A 54 1.27 3.22 -1.93
N PHE A 55 1.65 4.49 -1.90
CA PHE A 55 2.16 5.26 -3.00
C PHE A 55 3.63 5.66 -2.80
N ASP A 56 4.30 5.92 -3.93
CA ASP A 56 5.57 6.62 -4.04
C ASP A 56 5.35 7.93 -4.80
N ASN A 57 6.31 8.85 -4.69
CA ASN A 57 6.35 10.06 -5.51
C ASN A 57 7.13 9.78 -6.81
N TYR A 58 6.48 9.98 -7.95
CA TYR A 58 7.08 10.02 -9.26
C TYR A 58 7.31 11.47 -9.69
N MET A 59 8.56 11.83 -9.96
CA MET A 59 8.90 13.15 -10.51
C MET A 59 8.80 13.11 -12.03
N VAL A 60 7.83 13.83 -12.59
CA VAL A 60 7.58 13.92 -14.02
C VAL A 60 8.83 14.40 -14.76
N LYS A 61 9.22 13.67 -15.81
CA LYS A 61 10.38 13.98 -16.64
C LYS A 61 9.93 14.64 -17.93
N LYS A 62 10.86 15.31 -18.60
CA LYS A 62 10.61 15.90 -19.92
C LYS A 62 10.25 14.81 -20.93
N GLY A 63 9.03 14.91 -21.49
CA GLY A 63 8.51 13.98 -22.48
C GLY A 63 7.55 12.93 -21.91
N ASP A 64 7.37 12.90 -20.59
CA ASP A 64 6.38 12.02 -19.96
C ASP A 64 4.95 12.47 -20.31
N SER A 65 4.04 11.50 -20.35
CA SER A 65 2.59 11.72 -20.40
C SER A 65 1.92 10.93 -19.28
N LEU A 66 0.75 11.40 -18.83
CA LEU A 66 -0.01 10.72 -17.80
C LEU A 66 -0.35 9.28 -18.21
N TYR A 67 -0.65 9.07 -19.50
CA TYR A 67 -0.90 7.75 -20.07
C TYR A 67 0.31 6.81 -19.97
N GLN A 68 1.51 7.28 -20.35
CA GLN A 68 2.71 6.45 -20.28
C GLN A 68 3.05 6.09 -18.83
N ILE A 69 2.93 7.04 -17.90
CA ILE A 69 3.17 6.79 -16.48
C ILE A 69 2.14 5.77 -15.96
N ALA A 70 0.85 5.94 -16.25
CA ALA A 70 -0.17 4.99 -15.82
C ALA A 70 0.09 3.57 -16.34
N GLN A 71 0.54 3.45 -17.59
CA GLN A 71 0.91 2.17 -18.21
C GLN A 71 2.13 1.53 -17.50
N ASP A 72 3.16 2.30 -17.20
CA ASP A 72 4.38 1.81 -16.53
C ASP A 72 4.07 1.27 -15.11
N TYR A 73 3.06 1.84 -14.45
CA TYR A 73 2.57 1.43 -13.13
C TYR A 73 1.38 0.47 -13.17
N ASN A 74 0.96 0.03 -14.37
CA ASN A 74 -0.14 -0.90 -14.60
C ASN A 74 -1.47 -0.48 -13.92
N ILE A 75 -1.83 0.80 -14.07
CA ILE A 75 -3.10 1.38 -13.61
C ILE A 75 -3.81 2.13 -14.73
N ASP A 76 -5.10 2.39 -14.56
CA ASP A 76 -5.86 3.22 -15.50
C ASP A 76 -5.41 4.69 -15.40
N VAL A 77 -5.35 5.38 -16.53
CA VAL A 77 -4.96 6.81 -16.58
C VAL A 77 -5.92 7.69 -15.77
N ASN A 78 -7.22 7.36 -15.75
CA ASN A 78 -8.21 8.09 -14.96
C ASN A 78 -8.00 7.86 -13.45
N ASP A 79 -7.57 6.66 -13.06
CA ASP A 79 -7.25 6.36 -11.66
C ASP A 79 -5.99 7.09 -11.21
N LEU A 80 -4.96 7.17 -12.07
CA LEU A 80 -3.77 7.98 -11.80
C LEU A 80 -4.12 9.47 -11.68
N ALA A 81 -4.95 9.98 -12.59
CA ALA A 81 -5.41 11.37 -12.57
C ALA A 81 -6.15 11.70 -11.27
N LYS A 82 -7.15 10.88 -10.92
CA LYS A 82 -7.94 11.03 -9.70
C LYS A 82 -7.11 10.90 -8.43
N LEU A 83 -6.17 9.95 -8.38
CA LEU A 83 -5.23 9.80 -7.25
C LEU A 83 -4.44 11.09 -6.99
N ASN A 84 -4.15 11.84 -8.06
CA ASN A 84 -3.41 13.09 -8.03
C ASN A 84 -4.30 14.35 -8.03
N GLY A 85 -5.62 14.20 -8.02
CA GLY A 85 -6.57 15.31 -8.04
C GLY A 85 -6.50 16.18 -9.30
N ILE A 86 -6.13 15.59 -10.45
CA ILE A 86 -6.06 16.26 -11.76
C ILE A 86 -7.06 15.65 -12.75
N ASP A 87 -7.36 16.38 -13.83
CA ASP A 87 -8.16 15.84 -14.92
C ASP A 87 -7.31 14.87 -15.78
N PRO A 88 -7.86 13.73 -16.24
CA PRO A 88 -7.12 12.84 -17.16
C PRO A 88 -6.66 13.51 -18.46
N ASP A 89 -7.31 14.60 -18.88
CA ASP A 89 -6.94 15.39 -20.06
C ASP A 89 -5.97 16.55 -19.73
N ASP A 90 -5.61 16.76 -18.46
CA ASP A 90 -4.67 17.81 -18.05
C ASP A 90 -3.24 17.53 -18.52
N PHE A 91 -2.51 18.61 -18.80
CA PHE A 91 -1.06 18.53 -19.03
C PHE A 91 -0.31 18.33 -17.71
N ILE A 92 0.66 17.42 -17.73
CA ILE A 92 1.67 17.29 -16.68
C ILE A 92 2.97 17.99 -17.09
N TYR A 93 3.69 18.54 -16.11
CA TYR A 93 4.89 19.35 -16.35
C TYR A 93 6.14 18.72 -15.74
N PRO A 94 7.33 18.88 -16.35
CA PRO A 94 8.57 18.41 -15.75
C PRO A 94 8.77 18.95 -14.32
N ASN A 95 9.23 18.07 -13.43
CA ASN A 95 9.39 18.28 -11.98
C ASN A 95 8.07 18.36 -11.18
N GLN A 96 6.92 18.14 -11.80
CA GLN A 96 5.69 17.86 -11.06
C GLN A 96 5.82 16.52 -10.34
N GLU A 97 5.39 16.45 -9.08
CA GLU A 97 5.32 15.20 -8.33
C GLU A 97 3.93 14.59 -8.50
N LEU A 98 3.89 13.31 -8.84
CA LEU A 98 2.67 12.50 -8.88
C LEU A 98 2.79 11.34 -7.90
N LEU A 99 1.74 11.08 -7.14
CA LEU A 99 1.55 9.83 -6.42
C LEU A 99 1.31 8.69 -7.42
N VAL A 100 2.08 7.62 -7.26
CA VAL A 100 1.99 6.38 -8.05
C VAL A 100 1.99 5.18 -7.10
N PRO A 101 1.29 4.08 -7.40
CA PRO A 101 1.26 2.93 -6.50
C PRO A 101 2.61 2.22 -6.45
N LYS A 102 2.91 1.62 -5.29
CA LYS A 102 4.04 0.70 -5.15
C LYS A 102 3.81 -0.61 -5.90
N GLU A 103 4.88 -1.35 -6.15
CA GLU A 103 4.79 -2.67 -6.80
C GLU A 103 3.78 -3.58 -6.05
N ASN A 104 2.88 -4.20 -6.81
CA ASN A 104 1.79 -5.06 -6.31
C ASN A 104 0.78 -4.36 -5.38
N VAL A 105 0.82 -3.03 -5.29
CA VAL A 105 -0.23 -2.24 -4.65
C VAL A 105 -1.26 -1.83 -5.71
N PHE A 106 -2.51 -2.13 -5.40
CA PHE A 106 -3.66 -1.71 -6.16
C PHE A 106 -4.54 -0.85 -5.27
N PHE A 107 -5.36 -0.03 -5.89
CA PHE A 107 -6.29 0.81 -5.17
C PHE A 107 -7.62 0.91 -5.90
N TYR A 108 -8.63 1.34 -5.15
CA TYR A 108 -9.94 1.70 -5.64
C TYR A 108 -10.31 3.04 -5.02
N ILE A 109 -10.68 4.01 -5.87
CA ILE A 109 -11.18 5.31 -5.43
C ILE A 109 -12.70 5.22 -5.38
N THR A 110 -13.26 5.34 -4.18
CA THR A 110 -14.70 5.19 -3.96
C THR A 110 -15.50 6.28 -4.68
N GLN A 111 -16.69 5.90 -5.11
CA GLN A 111 -17.62 6.74 -5.84
C GLN A 111 -18.87 7.00 -5.01
N GLN A 112 -19.64 8.02 -5.41
CA GLN A 112 -20.93 8.30 -4.78
C GLN A 112 -21.86 7.08 -4.87
N GLY A 113 -22.38 6.65 -3.72
CA GLY A 113 -23.31 5.53 -3.63
C GLY A 113 -22.65 4.16 -3.57
N ASP A 114 -21.32 4.09 -3.38
CA ASP A 114 -20.64 2.86 -3.04
C ASP A 114 -21.15 2.26 -1.72
N THR A 115 -21.22 0.94 -1.71
CA THR A 115 -21.52 0.15 -0.51
C THR A 115 -20.54 -0.99 -0.41
N VAL A 116 -20.40 -1.55 0.79
CA VAL A 116 -19.54 -2.72 1.02
C VAL A 116 -19.95 -3.88 0.09
N ASP A 117 -21.24 -4.09 -0.13
CA ASP A 117 -21.74 -5.16 -1.00
C ASP A 117 -21.43 -4.92 -2.48
N LYS A 118 -21.53 -3.67 -2.96
CA LYS A 118 -21.10 -3.32 -4.33
C LYS A 118 -19.61 -3.58 -4.52
N ILE A 119 -18.79 -3.14 -3.57
CA ILE A 119 -17.34 -3.36 -3.60
C ILE A 119 -17.01 -4.85 -3.56
N ARG A 120 -17.74 -5.65 -2.76
CA ARG A 120 -17.58 -7.11 -2.73
C ARG A 120 -17.91 -7.75 -4.07
N GLN A 121 -18.98 -7.32 -4.74
CA GLN A 121 -19.38 -7.86 -6.04
C GLN A 121 -18.38 -7.46 -7.14
N GLN A 122 -17.83 -6.25 -7.07
CA GLN A 122 -16.86 -5.73 -8.03
C GLN A 122 -15.47 -6.38 -7.85
N PHE A 123 -15.05 -6.60 -6.61
CA PHE A 123 -13.73 -7.12 -6.26
C PHE A 123 -13.80 -8.43 -5.45
N PRO A 124 -14.45 -9.50 -5.95
CA PRO A 124 -14.74 -10.68 -5.12
C PRO A 124 -13.49 -11.38 -4.59
N SER A 125 -12.41 -11.45 -5.39
CA SER A 125 -11.14 -12.08 -5.00
C SER A 125 -10.27 -11.19 -4.12
N ASP A 126 -10.46 -9.87 -4.18
CA ASP A 126 -9.62 -8.88 -3.49
C ASP A 126 -10.32 -8.26 -2.27
N PHE A 127 -11.62 -8.50 -2.09
CA PHE A 127 -12.46 -7.89 -1.05
C PHE A 127 -11.87 -8.05 0.36
N GLU A 128 -11.42 -9.26 0.71
CA GLU A 128 -10.81 -9.51 2.02
C GLU A 128 -9.54 -8.67 2.25
N GLN A 129 -8.76 -8.45 1.19
CA GLN A 129 -7.54 -7.66 1.26
C GLN A 129 -7.85 -6.18 1.36
N ILE A 130 -8.84 -5.69 0.60
CA ILE A 130 -9.38 -4.34 0.74
C ILE A 130 -9.83 -4.11 2.19
N PHE A 131 -10.62 -5.02 2.76
CA PHE A 131 -11.12 -4.85 4.13
C PHE A 131 -10.00 -4.86 5.18
N ARG A 132 -8.99 -5.73 5.03
CA ARG A 132 -7.90 -5.87 6.00
C ARG A 132 -6.83 -4.79 5.91
N ASN A 133 -6.60 -4.24 4.72
CA ASN A 133 -5.52 -3.27 4.49
C ASN A 133 -5.94 -1.81 4.75
N ASN A 134 -7.25 -1.56 4.92
CA ASN A 134 -7.78 -0.22 5.17
C ASN A 134 -8.34 -0.14 6.60
N LYS A 135 -7.66 0.59 7.49
CA LYS A 135 -8.07 0.77 8.89
C LYS A 135 -9.44 1.43 9.03
N TYR A 136 -9.78 2.30 8.09
CA TYR A 136 -11.03 3.05 8.08
C TYR A 136 -11.67 2.91 6.70
N ILE A 137 -12.91 2.44 6.66
CA ILE A 137 -13.69 2.26 5.42
C ILE A 137 -15.01 2.98 5.63
N TYR A 138 -15.08 4.24 5.20
CA TYR A 138 -16.26 5.09 5.35
C TYR A 138 -17.11 5.11 4.07
N LEU A 139 -16.51 4.76 2.92
CA LEU A 139 -17.13 4.77 1.59
C LEU A 139 -17.68 6.15 1.20
N VAL A 140 -17.05 7.21 1.69
CA VAL A 140 -17.28 8.57 1.18
C VAL A 140 -16.66 8.69 -0.21
N PRO A 141 -17.18 9.52 -1.12
CA PRO A 141 -16.55 9.75 -2.43
C PRO A 141 -15.07 10.13 -2.27
N ASP A 142 -14.25 9.67 -3.23
CA ASP A 142 -12.82 9.93 -3.33
C ASP A 142 -11.96 9.32 -2.20
N GLN A 143 -12.54 8.46 -1.35
CA GLN A 143 -11.76 7.65 -0.42
C GLN A 143 -10.95 6.61 -1.19
N VAL A 144 -9.64 6.62 -0.98
CA VAL A 144 -8.74 5.60 -1.54
C VAL A 144 -8.76 4.36 -0.64
N LEU A 145 -9.14 3.22 -1.22
CA LEU A 145 -9.06 1.90 -0.61
C LEU A 145 -7.93 1.12 -1.25
N VAL A 146 -6.98 0.64 -0.45
CA VAL A 146 -5.79 -0.05 -0.95
C VAL A 146 -5.87 -1.56 -0.74
N TYR A 147 -5.35 -2.33 -1.68
CA TYR A 147 -5.16 -3.77 -1.56
C TYR A 147 -3.86 -4.21 -2.24
N LYS A 148 -3.33 -5.36 -1.84
CA LYS A 148 -2.14 -5.94 -2.46
C LYS A 148 -2.54 -7.23 -3.17
N LYS A 149 -1.99 -7.55 -4.34
CA LYS A 149 -2.18 -8.89 -4.92
C LYS A 149 -0.97 -9.75 -4.59
N ASN A 150 -1.22 -10.95 -4.06
CA ASN A 150 -0.18 -11.94 -3.90
C ASN A 150 0.15 -12.51 -5.28
N LYS A 151 1.45 -12.58 -5.64
CA LYS A 151 1.93 -13.32 -6.80
C LYS A 151 1.65 -14.82 -6.64
#